data_AF-A0A6J6FRZ0-F1
#
_entry.id   AF-A0A6J6FRZ0-F1
#
_cell.length_a   1.000
_cell.length_b   1.000
_cell.length_c   1.000
_cell.angle_alpha   90.00
_cell.angle_beta   90.00
_cell.angle_gamma   90.00
#
_symmetry.space_group_name_H-M   'P 1'
#
loop_
_entity.id
_entity.type
_entity.pdbx_description
1 polymer ?
#
loop_
_entity_poly.entity_id
_entity_poly.type
_entity_poly.pdbx_seq_one_letter_code
_entity_poly.pdbx_strand_id
1 'polypeptide(L)'
;MFSLREPGHAWDPSSQRPEFWHTVNSTLKPGQTMRAFPISNWTELDVWKYIRREKLDVVPLYFSKERPTIERNGQLIMIDDDRYPLEPGEEIVNRRIRFRTLGCYPLTAADTGEAASVDEIIDELTRSTTSERSGRLIDGKGASSMERKKHEGYF
;
A
#
# COMPACT_ATOMS: atom_id res chain seq x y z
N MET A 1 11.32 -4.69 -13.11
CA MET A 1 11.77 -5.00 -11.74
C MET A 1 12.81 -4.02 -11.22
N PHE A 2 13.57 -3.36 -12.10
CA PHE A 2 14.59 -2.39 -11.77
C PHE A 2 14.20 -0.99 -12.26
N SER A 3 14.69 0.04 -11.58
CA SER A 3 14.43 1.44 -11.91
C SER A 3 15.70 2.25 -11.70
N LEU A 4 16.31 2.67 -12.81
CA LEU A 4 17.56 3.42 -12.81
C LEU A 4 17.29 4.86 -12.39
N ARG A 5 18.18 5.40 -11.57
CA ARG A 5 18.19 6.80 -11.13
C ARG A 5 19.45 7.48 -11.61
N GLU A 6 19.25 8.63 -12.23
CA GLU A 6 20.33 9.56 -12.57
C GLU A 6 20.86 10.26 -11.30
N PRO A 7 22.04 10.90 -11.38
CA PRO A 7 22.54 11.73 -10.29
C PRO A 7 21.48 12.70 -9.78
N GLY A 8 21.34 12.80 -8.45
CA GLY A 8 20.25 13.56 -7.82
C GLY A 8 18.93 12.80 -7.69
N HIS A 9 18.93 11.47 -7.85
CA HIS A 9 17.77 10.58 -7.72
C HIS A 9 16.66 10.78 -8.77
N ALA A 10 16.95 11.51 -9.85
CA ALA A 10 15.99 11.75 -10.92
C ALA A 10 15.67 10.47 -11.70
N TRP A 11 14.42 10.35 -12.13
CA TRP A 11 13.97 9.26 -13.01
C TRP A 11 13.76 9.77 -14.43
N ASP A 12 14.51 9.20 -15.37
CA ASP A 12 14.41 9.49 -16.81
C ASP A 12 13.91 8.23 -17.55
N PRO A 13 12.75 8.30 -18.23
CA PRO A 13 12.22 7.18 -19.03
C PRO A 13 13.20 6.67 -20.09
N SER A 14 13.96 7.58 -20.73
CA SER A 14 14.87 7.26 -21.84
C SER A 14 16.13 6.53 -21.38
N SER A 15 16.52 6.73 -20.12
CA SER A 15 17.64 6.00 -19.48
C SER A 15 17.25 4.62 -18.95
N GLN A 16 15.95 4.27 -18.92
CA GLN A 16 15.52 2.96 -18.43
C GLN A 16 15.93 1.86 -19.38
N ARG A 17 16.29 0.71 -18.82
CA ARG A 17 16.84 -0.41 -19.58
C ARG A 17 15.77 -1.47 -19.77
N PRO A 18 15.62 -2.04 -20.98
CA PRO A 18 14.73 -3.16 -21.18
C PRO A 18 15.20 -4.36 -20.34
N GLU A 19 14.25 -5.01 -19.68
CA GLU A 19 14.46 -6.26 -18.96
C GLU A 19 13.98 -7.40 -19.86
N PHE A 20 14.91 -8.19 -20.38
CA PHE A 20 14.61 -9.32 -21.26
C PHE A 20 14.69 -10.62 -20.46
N TRP A 21 13.55 -11.32 -20.33
CA TRP A 21 13.41 -12.54 -19.52
C TRP A 21 13.87 -12.34 -18.06
N HIS A 22 14.93 -13.03 -17.65
CA HIS A 22 15.56 -12.94 -16.33
C HIS A 22 16.94 -12.27 -16.40
N THR A 23 17.26 -11.60 -17.51
CA THR A 23 18.54 -10.90 -17.69
C THR A 23 18.36 -9.43 -17.38
N VAL A 24 19.19 -8.93 -16.47
CA VAL A 24 19.14 -7.53 -16.04
C VAL A 24 20.50 -6.87 -16.26
N ASN A 25 20.49 -5.63 -16.76
CA ASN A 25 21.70 -4.82 -16.88
C ASN A 25 21.81 -3.88 -15.67
N SER A 26 22.60 -4.28 -14.67
CA SER A 26 22.81 -3.56 -13.42
C SER A 26 24.00 -2.61 -13.42
N THR A 27 24.72 -2.45 -14.53
CA THR A 27 25.92 -1.59 -14.61
C THR A 27 25.59 -0.12 -14.34
N LEU A 28 26.22 0.52 -13.35
CA LEU A 28 25.96 1.93 -13.01
C LEU A 28 27.11 2.83 -13.47
N LYS A 29 26.78 4.02 -13.98
CA LYS A 29 27.75 5.11 -14.13
C LYS A 29 27.96 5.83 -12.78
N PRO A 30 29.07 6.55 -12.58
CA PRO A 30 29.28 7.34 -11.36
C PRO A 30 28.09 8.27 -11.07
N GLY A 31 27.60 8.24 -9.83
CA GLY A 31 26.44 9.02 -9.38
C GLY A 31 25.06 8.41 -9.68
N GLN A 32 24.98 7.37 -10.51
CA GLN A 32 23.73 6.65 -10.73
C GLN A 32 23.43 5.70 -9.57
N THR A 33 22.14 5.49 -9.30
CA THR A 33 21.66 4.47 -8.35
C THR A 33 20.58 3.61 -8.99
N MET A 34 20.27 2.45 -8.42
CA MET A 34 19.24 1.54 -8.91
C MET A 34 18.28 1.20 -7.79
N ARG A 35 16.97 1.25 -8.06
CA ARG A 35 15.93 0.66 -7.19
C ARG A 35 15.53 -0.70 -7.75
N ALA A 36 15.41 -1.71 -6.90
CA ALA A 36 14.96 -3.04 -7.26
C ALA A 36 13.65 -3.37 -6.54
N PHE A 37 12.73 -4.02 -7.24
CA PHE A 37 11.39 -4.36 -6.75
C PHE A 37 11.17 -5.89 -6.87
N PRO A 38 11.80 -6.72 -6.00
CA PRO A 38 11.85 -8.17 -6.17
C PRO A 38 10.49 -8.87 -6.27
N ILE A 39 9.47 -8.27 -5.66
CA ILE A 39 8.09 -8.79 -5.62
C ILE A 39 7.15 -8.01 -6.57
N SER A 40 7.68 -7.30 -7.58
CA SER A 40 6.85 -6.47 -8.47
C SER A 40 5.81 -7.24 -9.28
N ASN A 41 5.99 -8.56 -9.44
CA ASN A 41 5.06 -9.44 -10.13
C ASN A 41 4.13 -10.20 -9.17
N TRP A 42 4.17 -9.92 -7.86
CA TRP A 42 3.30 -10.54 -6.87
C TRP A 42 2.02 -9.73 -6.72
N THR A 43 0.90 -10.44 -6.62
CA THR A 43 -0.38 -9.87 -6.20
C THR A 43 -0.49 -9.80 -4.68
N GLU A 44 -1.49 -9.08 -4.15
CA GLU A 44 -1.80 -9.10 -2.71
C GLU A 44 -2.03 -10.53 -2.21
N LEU A 45 -2.75 -11.33 -3.01
CA LEU A 45 -3.02 -12.74 -2.70
C LEU A 45 -1.74 -13.58 -2.61
N ASP A 46 -0.75 -13.33 -3.48
CA ASP A 46 0.53 -14.05 -3.44
C ASP A 46 1.31 -13.74 -2.16
N VAL A 47 1.29 -12.47 -1.72
CA VAL A 47 1.93 -12.04 -0.46
C VAL A 47 1.29 -12.76 0.73
N TRP A 48 -0.04 -12.79 0.83
CA TRP A 48 -0.73 -13.46 1.94
C TRP A 48 -0.54 -14.98 1.93
N LYS A 49 -0.58 -15.62 0.75
CA LYS A 49 -0.27 -17.05 0.61
C LYS A 49 1.14 -17.37 1.09
N TYR A 50 2.10 -16.49 0.80
CA TYR A 50 3.48 -16.66 1.26
C TYR A 50 3.61 -16.47 2.77
N ILE A 51 2.99 -15.44 3.35
CA ILE A 51 2.91 -15.23 4.80
C ILE A 51 2.39 -16.49 5.50
N ARG A 52 1.31 -17.09 4.98
CA ARG A 52 0.76 -18.34 5.51
C ARG A 52 1.74 -19.50 5.40
N ARG A 53 2.36 -19.68 4.21
CA ARG A 53 3.27 -20.79 3.94
C ARG A 53 4.50 -20.75 4.85
N GLU A 54 5.11 -19.57 5.00
CA GLU A 54 6.30 -19.36 5.81
C GLU A 54 5.99 -19.09 7.29
N LYS A 55 4.70 -19.00 7.66
CA LYS A 55 4.21 -18.72 9.01
C LYS A 55 4.80 -17.44 9.60
N LEU A 56 4.77 -16.35 8.82
CA LEU A 56 5.28 -15.06 9.25
C LEU A 56 4.30 -14.36 10.19
N ASP A 57 4.83 -13.66 11.20
CA ASP A 57 4.05 -12.79 12.06
C ASP A 57 3.54 -11.57 11.30
N VAL A 58 2.32 -11.15 11.60
CA VAL A 58 1.63 -10.04 10.94
C VAL A 58 1.14 -9.05 11.98
N VAL A 59 1.27 -7.76 11.67
CA VAL A 59 0.78 -6.68 12.53
C VAL A 59 -0.75 -6.80 12.72
N PRO A 60 -1.27 -6.75 13.96
CA PRO A 60 -2.70 -6.96 14.23
C PRO A 60 -3.66 -6.00 13.53
N LEU A 61 -3.18 -4.84 13.06
CA LEU A 61 -3.98 -3.87 12.31
C LEU A 61 -4.43 -4.38 10.94
N TYR A 62 -3.75 -5.39 10.37
CA TYR A 62 -4.21 -6.04 9.14
C TYR A 62 -5.44 -6.94 9.34
N PHE A 63 -5.75 -7.30 10.59
CA PHE A 63 -6.89 -8.14 10.94
C PHE A 63 -8.07 -7.31 11.43
N SER A 64 -9.27 -7.78 11.06
CA SER A 64 -10.53 -7.17 11.45
C SER A 64 -10.75 -7.23 12.95
N LYS A 65 -11.01 -6.06 13.53
CA LYS A 65 -11.35 -5.90 14.95
C LYS A 65 -12.29 -4.71 15.11
N GLU A 66 -13.15 -4.77 16.11
CA GLU A 66 -13.91 -3.61 16.57
C GLU A 66 -12.96 -2.51 17.02
N ARG A 67 -13.04 -1.35 16.37
CA ARG A 67 -12.24 -0.17 16.69
C ARG A 67 -13.10 1.09 16.58
N PRO A 68 -12.84 2.11 17.42
CA PRO A 68 -13.51 3.40 17.31
C PRO A 68 -13.10 4.10 16.01
N THR A 69 -14.10 4.56 15.26
CA THR A 69 -13.91 5.20 13.96
C THR A 69 -14.83 6.38 13.77
N ILE A 70 -14.39 7.34 12.96
CA ILE A 70 -15.26 8.37 12.39
C ILE A 70 -15.34 8.19 10.88
N GLU A 71 -16.37 8.76 10.27
CA GLU A 71 -16.47 8.85 8.82
C GLU A 71 -16.28 10.32 8.40
N ARG A 72 -15.20 10.61 7.68
CA ARG A 72 -14.91 11.95 7.14
C ARG A 72 -14.66 11.85 5.65
N ASN A 73 -15.42 12.59 4.85
CA ASN A 73 -15.31 12.58 3.38
C ASN A 73 -15.43 11.16 2.76
N GLY A 74 -16.30 10.31 3.33
CA GLY A 74 -16.52 8.93 2.86
C GLY A 74 -15.39 7.95 3.20
N GLN A 75 -14.51 8.31 4.14
CA GLN A 75 -13.42 7.45 4.61
C GLN A 75 -13.57 7.15 6.09
N LEU A 76 -13.25 5.91 6.45
CA LEU A 76 -13.20 5.48 7.83
C LEU A 76 -11.83 5.78 8.42
N ILE A 77 -11.81 6.65 9.42
CA ILE A 77 -10.59 7.04 10.13
C ILE A 77 -10.69 6.42 11.53
N MET A 78 -9.72 5.58 11.87
CA MET A 78 -9.59 5.03 13.22
C MET A 78 -9.14 6.12 14.17
N ILE A 79 -9.79 6.22 15.33
CA ILE A 79 -9.40 7.12 16.40
C ILE A 79 -8.62 6.31 17.43
N ASP A 80 -7.31 6.53 17.53
CA ASP A 80 -6.46 5.77 18.47
C ASP A 80 -6.13 6.57 19.74
N ASP A 81 -6.21 7.90 19.66
CA ASP A 81 -5.92 8.82 20.75
C ASP A 81 -6.69 10.15 20.65
N ASP A 82 -6.50 11.00 21.65
CA ASP A 82 -7.15 12.30 21.82
C ASP A 82 -6.57 13.41 20.95
N ARG A 83 -5.49 13.16 20.19
CA ARG A 83 -4.84 14.16 19.34
C ARG A 83 -5.62 14.42 18.07
N TYR A 84 -6.55 13.54 17.71
CA TYR A 84 -7.33 13.67 16.49
C TYR A 84 -8.50 14.64 16.70
N PRO A 85 -8.49 15.82 16.04
CA PRO A 85 -9.54 16.81 16.24
C PRO A 85 -10.82 16.39 15.50
N LEU A 86 -11.90 16.23 16.27
CA LEU A 86 -13.23 16.00 15.74
C LEU A 86 -13.83 17.30 15.21
N GLU A 87 -14.46 17.23 14.04
CA GLU A 87 -15.27 18.32 13.49
C GLU A 87 -16.68 18.31 14.11
N PRO A 88 -17.38 19.46 14.15
CA PRO A 88 -18.73 19.52 14.70
C PRO A 88 -19.67 18.53 13.99
N GLY A 89 -20.30 17.63 14.77
CA GLY A 89 -21.22 16.62 14.26
C GLY A 89 -20.59 15.27 13.92
N GLU A 90 -19.27 15.11 14.09
CA GLU A 90 -18.63 13.80 13.97
C GLU A 90 -18.87 12.95 15.21
N GLU A 91 -19.36 11.74 14.99
CA GLU A 91 -19.59 10.76 16.03
C GLU A 91 -18.60 9.60 15.92
N ILE A 92 -17.98 9.26 17.06
CA ILE A 92 -17.16 8.06 17.17
C ILE A 92 -18.09 6.85 17.24
N VAL A 93 -17.98 5.99 16.24
CA VAL A 93 -18.73 4.73 16.14
C VAL A 93 -17.75 3.58 16.09
N ASN A 94 -17.96 2.57 16.94
CA ASN A 94 -17.22 1.33 16.86
C ASN A 94 -17.64 0.57 15.60
N ARG A 95 -16.66 0.27 14.75
CA ARG A 95 -16.85 -0.53 13.55
C ARG A 95 -15.80 -1.63 13.54
N ARG A 96 -16.19 -2.80 13.04
CA ARG A 96 -15.23 -3.84 12.67
C ARG A 96 -14.50 -3.43 11.40
N ILE A 97 -13.23 -3.07 11.58
CA ILE A 97 -12.36 -2.56 10.51
C ILE A 97 -11.02 -3.28 10.49
N ARG A 98 -10.30 -3.18 9.38
CA ARG A 98 -8.89 -3.55 9.22
C ARG A 98 -8.19 -2.59 8.28
N PHE A 99 -6.87 -2.70 8.16
CA PHE A 99 -6.09 -1.90 7.23
C PHE A 99 -5.44 -2.79 6.17
N ARG A 100 -5.65 -2.46 4.89
CA ARG A 100 -4.95 -3.15 3.78
C ARG A 100 -3.58 -2.55 3.51
N THR A 101 -3.45 -1.24 3.66
CA THR A 101 -2.18 -0.50 3.64
C THR A 101 -1.98 0.16 4.99
N LEU A 102 -0.75 0.23 5.51
CA LEU A 102 -0.43 1.01 6.71
C LEU A 102 0.53 2.15 6.37
N GLY A 103 0.17 3.36 6.80
CA GLY A 103 1.00 4.57 6.71
C GLY A 103 1.07 5.29 8.06
N CYS A 104 1.29 6.61 8.02
CA CYS A 104 1.24 7.42 9.22
C CYS A 104 -0.21 7.56 9.73
N TYR A 105 -0.39 7.56 11.04
CA TYR A 105 -1.62 8.03 11.67
C TYR A 105 -1.72 9.56 11.51
N PRO A 106 -2.90 10.13 11.21
CA PRO A 106 -4.20 9.49 10.94
C PRO A 106 -4.52 9.35 9.43
N LEU A 107 -3.49 9.27 8.58
CA LEU A 107 -3.59 9.36 7.11
C LEU A 107 -3.84 8.01 6.42
N THR A 108 -4.32 7.03 7.16
CA THR A 108 -4.61 5.69 6.64
C THR A 108 -6.10 5.42 6.82
N ALA A 109 -6.83 5.28 5.72
CA ALA A 109 -8.24 4.90 5.78
C ALA A 109 -8.36 3.41 6.06
N ALA A 110 -9.28 3.06 6.94
CA ALA A 110 -9.62 1.69 7.25
C ALA A 110 -10.58 1.10 6.21
N ASP A 111 -10.52 -0.21 6.04
CA ASP A 111 -11.46 -1.00 5.25
C ASP A 111 -12.41 -1.75 6.18
N THR A 112 -13.65 -1.92 5.74
CA THR A 112 -14.62 -2.76 6.43
C THR A 112 -14.45 -4.20 5.97
N GLY A 113 -14.62 -5.14 6.90
CA GLY A 113 -14.51 -6.56 6.57
C GLY A 113 -14.44 -7.41 7.81
N GLU A 114 -14.63 -8.71 7.65
CA GLU A 114 -14.68 -9.65 8.77
C GLU A 114 -13.38 -10.44 8.97
N ALA A 115 -12.42 -10.34 8.04
CA ALA A 115 -11.23 -11.16 8.05
C ALA A 115 -10.30 -10.90 9.26
N ALA A 116 -10.41 -11.75 10.27
CA ALA A 116 -9.69 -11.68 11.54
C ALA A 116 -8.44 -12.58 11.58
N SER A 117 -8.15 -13.31 10.51
CA SER A 117 -7.00 -14.22 10.39
C SER A 117 -6.40 -14.22 8.98
N VAL A 118 -5.20 -14.77 8.83
CA VAL A 118 -4.52 -14.89 7.53
C VAL A 118 -5.36 -15.71 6.54
N ASP A 119 -5.94 -16.83 6.99
CA ASP A 119 -6.78 -17.67 6.14
C ASP A 119 -8.06 -16.95 5.68
N GLU A 120 -8.70 -16.22 6.59
CA GLU A 120 -9.88 -15.42 6.22
C GLU A 120 -9.55 -14.29 5.24
N ILE A 121 -8.38 -13.66 5.36
CA ILE A 121 -7.92 -12.66 4.38
C ILE A 121 -7.71 -13.31 3.01
N ILE A 122 -7.09 -14.49 2.95
CA ILE A 122 -6.88 -15.23 1.70
C ILE A 122 -8.22 -15.60 1.05
N ASP A 123 -9.18 -16.07 1.84
CA ASP A 123 -10.52 -16.44 1.36
C ASP A 123 -11.32 -15.23 0.89
N GLU A 124 -11.18 -14.09 1.54
CA GLU A 124 -11.75 -12.82 1.11
C GLU A 124 -11.13 -12.36 -0.21
N LEU A 125 -9.80 -12.35 -0.32
CA LEU A 125 -9.07 -11.93 -1.52
C LEU A 125 -9.32 -12.83 -2.73
N THR A 126 -9.52 -14.12 -2.52
CA THR A 126 -9.86 -15.06 -3.61
C THR A 126 -11.24 -14.76 -4.22
N ARG A 127 -12.12 -14.10 -3.46
CA ARG A 127 -13.47 -13.72 -3.89
C ARG A 127 -13.58 -12.25 -4.32
N SER A 128 -12.63 -11.41 -3.95
CA SER A 128 -12.64 -9.97 -4.20
C SER A 128 -12.00 -9.61 -5.55
N THR A 129 -12.49 -8.54 -6.16
CA THR A 129 -11.91 -7.92 -7.37
C THR A 129 -11.23 -6.58 -7.09
N THR A 130 -11.13 -6.17 -5.82
CA THR A 130 -10.63 -4.85 -5.41
C THR A 130 -9.12 -4.91 -5.07
N SER A 131 -8.38 -3.89 -5.50
CA SER A 131 -6.93 -3.77 -5.26
C SER A 131 -6.60 -3.29 -3.84
N GLU A 132 -5.50 -3.80 -3.27
CA GLU A 132 -4.91 -3.44 -1.97
C GLU A 132 -4.81 -1.93 -1.71
N ARG A 133 -4.44 -1.14 -2.74
CA ARG A 133 -4.19 0.30 -2.61
C ARG A 133 -5.43 1.19 -2.68
N SER A 134 -6.63 0.61 -2.79
CA SER A 134 -7.86 1.38 -2.97
C SER A 134 -8.17 2.33 -1.80
N GLY A 135 -7.65 2.06 -0.60
CA GLY A 135 -7.86 2.88 0.60
C GLY A 135 -6.87 4.03 0.82
N ARG A 136 -5.89 4.25 -0.07
CA ARG A 136 -4.84 5.26 0.17
C ARG A 136 -5.32 6.66 -0.21
N LEU A 137 -5.43 7.53 0.79
CA LEU A 137 -5.76 8.97 0.69
C LEU A 137 -4.97 9.75 -0.38
N ILE A 138 -3.73 9.36 -0.67
CA ILE A 138 -2.80 10.04 -1.60
C ILE A 138 -3.00 9.57 -3.06
N ASP A 139 -3.72 8.48 -3.28
CA ASP A 139 -3.95 7.91 -4.63
C ASP A 139 -5.23 8.49 -5.29
N GLY A 140 -5.66 9.68 -4.87
CA GLY A 140 -6.86 10.39 -5.32
C GLY A 140 -7.10 10.38 -6.84
N LYS A 141 -8.39 10.35 -7.21
CA LYS A 141 -8.97 10.23 -8.55
C LYS A 141 -8.27 11.12 -9.58
N GLY A 142 -7.27 10.56 -10.25
CA GLY A 142 -6.60 11.22 -11.36
C GLY A 142 -5.54 10.30 -11.93
N ALA A 143 -5.81 9.77 -13.12
CA ALA A 143 -4.85 9.10 -13.99
C ALA A 143 -3.75 10.06 -14.50
N SER A 144 -3.29 11.01 -13.66
CA SER A 144 -2.05 11.76 -13.85
C SER A 144 -0.86 10.87 -13.43
N SER A 145 -0.79 9.78 -14.19
CA SER A 145 0.26 8.82 -14.49
C SER A 145 1.31 8.57 -13.41
N MET A 146 1.43 7.31 -13.01
CA MET A 146 2.54 6.72 -12.26
C MET A 146 3.93 7.25 -12.67
N GLU A 147 4.13 7.66 -13.92
CA GLU A 147 5.35 8.29 -14.42
C GLU A 147 5.66 9.62 -13.75
N ARG A 148 4.66 10.45 -13.47
CA ARG A 148 4.84 11.71 -12.73
C ARG A 148 5.28 11.44 -11.30
N LYS A 149 4.66 10.46 -10.63
CA LYS A 149 5.10 9.99 -9.30
C LYS A 149 6.51 9.39 -9.31
N LYS A 150 6.93 8.73 -10.40
CA LYS A 150 8.32 8.24 -10.58
C LYS A 150 9.30 9.39 -10.76
N HIS A 151 8.93 10.40 -11.55
CA HIS A 151 9.74 11.60 -11.76
C HIS A 151 9.90 12.43 -10.48
N GLU A 152 8.85 12.52 -9.67
CA GLU A 152 8.85 13.13 -8.33
C GLU A 152 9.58 12.29 -7.26
N GLY A 153 10.12 11.10 -7.62
CA GLY A 153 10.95 10.27 -6.75
C GLY A 153 10.19 9.35 -5.78
N TYR A 154 8.86 9.33 -5.85
CA TYR A 154 7.97 8.57 -4.97
C TYR A 154 8.08 7.05 -5.14
N PHE A 155 8.48 6.63 -6.33
CA PHE A 155 8.85 5.25 -6.70
C PHE A 155 10.23 5.29 -7.29
#